data_AF-A0A0J7Y2G0-F1
#
_entry.id   AF-A0A0J7Y2G0-F1
#
_cell.length_a   1.000
_cell.length_b   1.000
_cell.length_c   1.000
_cell.angle_alpha   90.00
_cell.angle_beta   90.00
_cell.angle_gamma   90.00
#
_symmetry.space_group_name_H-M   'P 1'
#
loop_
_entity.id
_entity.type
_entity.pdbx_description
1 polymer ?
#
loop_
_entity_poly.entity_id
_entity_poly.type
_entity_poly.pdbx_seq_one_letter_code
_entity_poly.pdbx_strand_id
1 'polypeptide(L)'
;MPMDRSTAWAARLALGLAIAVMPAAVPTQAMAQAQAAPTKAQLDSAAYVLRIVTSALQSNEVEAPVKSALFDCLYSNAVSKVSEATDKVIAANAGKVDRKDPSQMLAVIAGVCGYRPAAPAARPAPKK
;
A
#
# COMPACT_ATOMS: atom_id res chain seq x y z
N MET A 1 23.49 -25.37 -34.37
CA MET A 1 23.82 -26.65 -35.01
C MET A 1 22.54 -27.49 -35.03
N PRO A 2 22.11 -27.99 -36.19
CA PRO A 2 20.92 -28.81 -36.34
C PRO A 2 21.22 -30.30 -36.05
N MET A 3 20.16 -31.12 -36.14
CA MET A 3 20.12 -32.60 -36.31
C MET A 3 19.84 -33.47 -35.07
N ASP A 4 18.53 -33.65 -34.90
CA ASP A 4 17.79 -34.90 -34.66
C ASP A 4 18.56 -36.22 -34.85
N ARG A 5 18.43 -37.13 -33.88
CA ARG A 5 18.60 -38.58 -34.07
C ARG A 5 17.62 -39.37 -33.22
N SER A 6 16.67 -39.96 -33.93
CA SER A 6 15.78 -41.05 -33.54
C SER A 6 16.49 -42.20 -32.79
N THR A 7 15.79 -42.83 -31.83
CA THR A 7 15.59 -44.29 -31.82
C THR A 7 14.48 -44.68 -30.84
N ALA A 8 13.41 -45.22 -31.39
CA ALA A 8 12.32 -45.88 -30.68
C ALA A 8 12.76 -47.28 -30.22
N TRP A 9 12.57 -47.63 -28.95
CA TRP A 9 12.52 -49.03 -28.50
C TRP A 9 11.40 -49.22 -27.47
N ALA A 10 10.35 -49.88 -27.96
CA ALA A 10 9.56 -50.94 -27.34
C ALA A 10 8.98 -50.76 -25.92
N ALA A 11 7.66 -50.78 -25.92
CA ALA A 11 6.76 -51.07 -24.81
C ALA A 11 7.18 -52.28 -23.96
N ARG A 12 7.00 -52.15 -22.64
CA ARG A 12 6.67 -53.26 -21.74
C ARG A 12 5.51 -52.89 -20.83
N LEU A 13 4.34 -53.42 -21.16
CA LEU A 13 3.21 -53.59 -20.25
C LEU A 13 3.49 -54.78 -19.32
N ALA A 14 3.43 -54.54 -18.00
CA ALA A 14 3.12 -55.53 -16.96
C ALA A 14 2.87 -54.74 -15.66
N LEU A 15 1.63 -54.37 -15.37
CA LEU A 15 0.72 -55.06 -14.45
C LEU A 15 1.32 -55.28 -13.04
N GLY A 16 0.87 -54.45 -12.10
CA GLY A 16 0.66 -54.85 -10.70
C GLY A 16 1.82 -54.63 -9.74
N LEU A 17 1.71 -53.56 -8.93
CA LEU A 17 1.86 -53.70 -7.49
C LEU A 17 1.06 -52.56 -6.82
N ALA A 18 -0.01 -52.94 -6.14
CA ALA A 18 -0.77 -52.06 -5.27
C ALA A 18 0.13 -51.61 -4.12
N ILE A 19 0.41 -50.31 -4.05
CA ILE A 19 0.91 -49.66 -2.83
C ILE A 19 -0.18 -48.68 -2.43
N ALA A 20 -0.85 -48.99 -1.33
CA ALA A 20 -1.78 -48.11 -0.65
C ALA A 20 -1.05 -46.82 -0.26
N VAL A 21 -1.25 -45.76 -1.05
CA VAL A 21 -0.81 -44.42 -0.69
C VAL A 21 -1.91 -43.87 0.20
N MET A 22 -1.66 -43.85 1.51
CA MET A 22 -2.46 -43.07 2.46
C MET A 22 -2.58 -41.64 1.94
N PRO A 23 -3.74 -40.96 2.06
CA PRO A 23 -3.79 -39.54 1.80
C PRO A 23 -2.97 -38.87 2.88
N ALA A 24 -1.73 -38.50 2.55
CA ALA A 24 -0.99 -37.55 3.35
C ALA A 24 -1.82 -36.26 3.32
N ALA A 25 -2.51 -35.99 4.42
CA ALA A 25 -3.14 -34.72 4.69
C ALA A 25 -2.03 -33.68 4.71
N VAL A 26 -1.78 -33.06 3.55
CA VAL A 26 -0.89 -31.90 3.45
C VAL A 26 -1.60 -30.80 4.24
N PRO A 27 -1.00 -30.26 5.33
CA PRO A 27 -1.56 -29.10 5.97
C PRO A 27 -1.30 -27.93 5.02
N THR A 28 -2.28 -27.60 4.20
CA THR A 28 -2.27 -26.41 3.35
C THR A 28 -2.42 -25.17 4.24
N GLN A 29 -1.38 -24.86 5.01
CA GLN A 29 -1.24 -23.62 5.77
C GLN A 29 -0.80 -22.52 4.81
N ALA A 30 -1.71 -22.12 3.94
CA ALA A 30 -1.62 -20.85 3.23
C ALA A 30 -3.05 -20.36 2.99
N MET A 31 -3.79 -20.14 4.09
CA MET A 31 -4.92 -19.23 4.03
C MET A 31 -4.35 -17.83 3.80
N ALA A 32 -4.17 -17.47 2.52
CA ALA A 32 -4.21 -16.07 2.13
C ALA A 32 -5.51 -15.54 2.72
N GLN A 33 -5.39 -14.67 3.74
CA GLN A 33 -6.55 -14.04 4.36
C GLN A 33 -7.33 -13.37 3.23
N ALA A 34 -8.49 -13.93 2.90
CA ALA A 34 -9.39 -13.33 1.92
C ALA A 34 -9.73 -11.93 2.45
N GLN A 35 -9.15 -10.91 1.84
CA GLN A 35 -9.42 -9.53 2.20
C GLN A 35 -10.89 -9.28 1.87
N ALA A 36 -11.68 -8.98 2.89
CA ALA A 36 -13.08 -8.63 2.70
C ALA A 36 -13.18 -7.47 1.71
N ALA A 37 -14.20 -7.49 0.86
CA ALA A 37 -14.46 -6.39 -0.06
C ALA A 37 -14.58 -5.07 0.73
N PRO A 38 -14.02 -3.95 0.22
CA PRO A 38 -14.04 -2.69 0.93
C PRO A 38 -15.48 -2.15 1.04
N THR A 39 -15.79 -1.56 2.19
CA THR A 39 -17.05 -0.88 2.43
C THR A 39 -17.12 0.45 1.65
N LYS A 40 -18.34 0.99 1.46
CA LYS A 40 -18.53 2.32 0.84
C LYS A 40 -17.72 3.41 1.55
N ALA A 41 -17.76 3.44 2.88
CA ALA A 41 -17.01 4.43 3.67
C ALA A 41 -15.49 4.33 3.46
N GLN A 42 -14.95 3.12 3.31
CA GLN A 42 -13.52 2.92 3.01
C GLN A 42 -13.17 3.41 1.60
N LEU A 43 -14.03 3.15 0.61
CA LEU A 43 -13.85 3.65 -0.75
C LEU A 43 -13.94 5.17 -0.83
N ASP A 44 -14.91 5.78 -0.12
CA ASP A 44 -15.08 7.23 -0.07
C ASP A 44 -13.86 7.91 0.57
N SER A 45 -13.34 7.34 1.68
CA SER A 45 -12.12 7.83 2.32
C SER A 45 -10.91 7.72 1.38
N ALA A 46 -10.72 6.57 0.73
CA ALA A 46 -9.64 6.36 -0.23
C ALA A 46 -9.71 7.32 -1.43
N ALA A 47 -10.90 7.50 -2.00
CA ALA A 47 -11.12 8.43 -3.10
C ALA A 47 -10.84 9.88 -2.69
N TYR A 48 -11.27 10.26 -1.48
CA TYR A 48 -11.01 11.61 -0.96
C TYR A 48 -9.51 11.85 -0.75
N VAL A 49 -8.78 10.91 -0.14
CA VAL A 49 -7.32 11.01 0.02
C VAL A 49 -6.64 11.13 -1.34
N LEU A 50 -6.99 10.27 -2.31
CA LEU A 50 -6.40 10.32 -3.64
C LEU A 50 -6.66 11.67 -4.33
N ARG A 51 -7.87 12.22 -4.20
CA ARG A 51 -8.23 13.55 -4.72
C ARG A 51 -7.32 14.63 -4.13
N ILE A 52 -7.16 14.67 -2.81
CA ILE A 52 -6.31 15.66 -2.13
C ILE A 52 -4.86 15.55 -2.60
N VAL A 53 -4.32 14.34 -2.69
CA VAL A 53 -2.94 14.14 -3.17
C VAL A 53 -2.80 14.60 -4.62
N THR A 54 -3.74 14.24 -5.49
CA THR A 54 -3.68 14.62 -6.91
C THR A 54 -3.75 16.13 -7.08
N SER A 55 -4.65 16.81 -6.34
CA SER A 55 -4.72 18.27 -6.31
C SER A 55 -3.43 18.90 -5.79
N ALA A 56 -2.80 18.33 -4.76
CA ALA A 56 -1.54 18.83 -4.24
C ALA A 56 -0.38 18.69 -5.24
N LEU A 57 -0.30 17.56 -5.96
CA LEU A 57 0.72 17.34 -6.99
C LEU A 57 0.59 18.35 -8.15
N GLN A 58 -0.65 18.70 -8.52
CA GLN A 58 -0.96 19.66 -9.58
C GLN A 58 -0.87 21.13 -9.14
N SER A 59 -0.87 21.41 -7.84
CA SER A 59 -0.87 22.77 -7.30
C SER A 59 0.50 23.43 -7.41
N ASN A 60 0.56 24.70 -7.80
CA ASN A 60 1.80 25.50 -7.75
C ASN A 60 2.13 25.99 -6.33
N GLU A 61 1.16 25.91 -5.41
CA GLU A 61 1.28 26.37 -4.02
C GLU A 61 1.92 25.32 -3.09
N VAL A 62 2.06 24.07 -3.56
CA VAL A 62 2.65 22.98 -2.78
C VAL A 62 4.12 22.83 -3.14
N GLU A 63 4.98 22.90 -2.13
CA GLU A 63 6.42 22.82 -2.31
C GLU A 63 6.86 21.44 -2.86
N ALA A 64 7.91 21.43 -3.68
CA ALA A 64 8.43 20.22 -4.32
C ALA A 64 8.75 19.05 -3.35
N PRO A 65 9.31 19.28 -2.15
CA PRO A 65 9.55 18.20 -1.18
C PRO A 65 8.26 17.52 -0.71
N VAL A 66 7.18 18.27 -0.53
CA VAL A 66 5.86 17.73 -0.17
C VAL A 66 5.34 16.87 -1.31
N LYS A 67 5.39 17.37 -2.55
CA LYS A 67 4.96 16.62 -3.73
C LYS A 67 5.73 15.30 -3.90
N SER A 68 7.04 15.34 -3.70
CA SER A 68 7.90 14.15 -3.79
C SER A 68 7.49 13.11 -2.74
N ALA A 69 7.34 13.52 -1.48
CA ALA A 69 6.89 12.64 -0.41
C ALA A 69 5.50 12.03 -0.68
N LEU A 70 4.56 12.82 -1.20
CA LEU A 70 3.22 12.34 -1.57
C LEU A 70 3.27 11.32 -2.71
N PHE A 71 4.07 11.58 -3.74
CA PHE A 71 4.20 10.68 -4.88
C PHE A 71 4.87 9.36 -4.49
N ASP A 72 5.99 9.42 -3.76
CA ASP A 72 6.71 8.23 -3.27
C ASP A 72 5.82 7.37 -2.36
N CYS A 73 5.02 8.03 -1.51
CA CYS A 73 4.04 7.40 -0.65
C CYS A 73 2.97 6.64 -1.43
N LEU A 74 2.37 7.26 -2.46
CA LEU A 74 1.39 6.59 -3.31
C LEU A 74 2.01 5.48 -4.16
N TYR A 75 3.25 5.66 -4.63
CA TYR A 75 3.95 4.65 -5.42
C TYR A 75 4.26 3.40 -4.59
N SER A 76 4.63 3.58 -3.33
CA SER A 76 5.10 2.50 -2.46
C SER A 76 3.99 1.83 -1.63
N ASN A 77 2.77 2.38 -1.63
CA ASN A 77 1.67 1.91 -0.78
C ASN A 77 0.35 1.80 -1.55
N ALA A 78 -0.49 0.84 -1.15
CA ALA A 78 -1.88 0.83 -1.59
C ALA A 78 -2.62 2.06 -1.03
N VAL A 79 -3.45 2.71 -1.85
CA VAL A 79 -4.25 3.88 -1.44
C VAL A 79 -5.11 3.56 -0.21
N SER A 80 -5.63 2.33 -0.10
CA SER A 80 -6.38 1.85 1.07
C SER A 80 -5.57 1.94 2.37
N LYS A 81 -4.26 1.68 2.33
CA LYS A 81 -3.39 1.80 3.51
C LYS A 81 -3.13 3.25 3.89
N VAL A 82 -2.96 4.11 2.90
CA VAL A 82 -2.78 5.55 3.13
C VAL A 82 -4.05 6.15 3.73
N SER A 83 -5.23 5.78 3.22
CA SER A 83 -6.51 6.27 3.75
C SER A 83 -6.80 5.73 5.15
N GLU A 84 -6.56 4.45 5.41
CA GLU A 84 -6.68 3.87 6.76
C GLU A 84 -5.77 4.58 7.77
N ALA A 85 -4.51 4.86 7.39
CA ALA A 85 -3.56 5.56 8.26
C ALA A 85 -3.99 7.02 8.49
N THR A 86 -4.48 7.70 7.45
CA THR A 86 -5.04 9.05 7.53
C THR A 86 -6.23 9.10 8.49
N ASP A 87 -7.19 8.17 8.34
CA ASP A 87 -8.34 8.06 9.22
C ASP A 87 -7.94 7.80 10.68
N LYS A 88 -6.93 6.94 10.92
CA LYS A 88 -6.39 6.70 12.27
C LYS A 88 -5.80 7.96 12.90
N VAL A 89 -5.03 8.75 12.14
CA VAL A 89 -4.46 10.01 12.65
C VAL A 89 -5.56 11.00 12.99
N ILE A 90 -6.60 11.11 12.15
CA ILE A 90 -7.73 12.02 12.41
C ILE A 90 -8.51 11.56 13.64
N ALA A 91 -8.79 10.26 13.78
CA ALA A 91 -9.49 9.72 14.93
C ALA A 91 -8.71 9.95 16.24
N ALA A 92 -7.38 9.77 16.21
CA ALA A 92 -6.50 10.04 17.35
C ALA A 92 -6.41 11.54 17.72
N ASN A 93 -6.81 12.43 16.81
CA ASN A 93 -6.80 13.89 16.97
C ASN A 93 -8.19 14.49 16.77
N ALA A 94 -9.22 13.80 17.25
CA ALA A 94 -10.60 14.24 17.12
C ALA A 94 -10.78 15.70 17.59
N GLY A 95 -11.48 16.50 16.77
CA GLY A 95 -11.70 17.93 17.01
C GLY A 95 -10.54 18.85 16.64
N LYS A 96 -9.38 18.32 16.23
CA LYS A 96 -8.22 19.12 15.80
C LYS A 96 -8.03 19.17 14.28
N VAL A 97 -8.69 18.28 13.55
CA VAL A 97 -8.63 18.21 12.09
C VAL A 97 -10.04 18.38 11.54
N ASP A 98 -10.24 19.42 10.74
CA ASP A 98 -11.43 19.57 9.92
C ASP A 98 -11.25 18.79 8.60
N ARG A 99 -12.04 17.72 8.43
CA ARG A 99 -12.02 16.90 7.21
C ARG A 99 -12.49 17.66 5.96
N LYS A 100 -13.15 18.81 6.13
CA LYS A 100 -13.61 19.65 5.01
C LYS A 100 -12.55 20.67 4.59
N ASP A 101 -11.53 20.89 5.41
CA ASP A 101 -10.41 21.77 5.09
C ASP A 101 -9.34 20.98 4.32
N PRO A 102 -9.15 21.24 3.01
CA PRO A 102 -8.19 20.51 2.19
C PRO A 102 -6.74 20.75 2.62
N SER A 103 -6.43 21.91 3.23
CA SER A 103 -5.08 22.22 3.71
C SER A 103 -4.75 21.41 4.96
N GLN A 104 -5.71 21.27 5.88
CA GLN A 104 -5.54 20.41 7.07
C GLN A 104 -5.45 18.94 6.67
N MET A 105 -6.30 18.49 5.75
CA MET A 105 -6.25 17.12 5.23
C MET A 105 -4.93 16.84 4.51
N LEU A 106 -4.44 17.77 3.70
CA LEU A 106 -3.14 17.66 3.05
C LEU A 106 -2.01 17.53 4.07
N ALA A 107 -2.02 18.34 5.14
CA ALA A 107 -1.01 18.26 6.19
C ALA A 107 -1.01 16.89 6.88
N VAL A 108 -2.19 16.32 7.17
CA VAL A 108 -2.31 14.97 7.74
C VAL A 108 -1.78 13.91 6.78
N ILE A 109 -2.21 13.95 5.51
CA ILE A 109 -1.80 12.96 4.50
C ILE A 109 -0.29 13.05 4.25
N ALA A 110 0.28 14.25 4.08
CA ALA A 110 1.71 14.44 3.95
C ALA A 110 2.45 13.89 5.18
N GLY A 111 1.90 14.12 6.37
CA GLY A 111 2.45 13.60 7.61
C GLY A 111 2.42 12.07 7.73
N VAL A 112 1.37 11.41 7.20
CA VAL A 112 1.26 9.95 7.04
C VAL A 112 2.28 9.44 6.02
N CYS A 113 2.49 10.20 4.95
CA CYS A 113 3.49 9.94 3.91
C CYS A 113 4.93 10.26 4.32
N GLY A 114 5.16 10.50 5.62
CA GLY A 114 6.51 10.69 6.18
C GLY A 114 7.08 12.09 6.00
N TYR A 115 6.35 13.03 5.40
CA TYR A 115 6.81 14.41 5.33
C TYR A 115 6.87 15.02 6.73
N ARG A 116 8.03 15.58 7.08
CA ARG A 116 8.24 16.35 8.29
C ARG A 116 8.88 17.68 7.90
N PRO A 117 8.15 18.80 7.99
CA PRO A 117 8.76 20.10 7.75
C PRO A 117 9.86 20.32 8.79
N ALA A 118 10.97 20.93 8.37
CA ALA A 118 12.04 21.30 9.29
C ALA A 118 11.44 22.14 10.43
N ALA A 119 11.79 21.81 11.67
CA ALA A 119 11.39 22.62 12.80
C ALA A 119 11.87 24.07 12.56
N PRO A 120 11.01 25.09 12.74
CA PRO A 120 11.45 26.47 12.59
C PRO A 120 12.64 26.70 13.51
N ALA A 121 13.76 27.13 12.95
CA ALA A 121 14.96 27.40 13.72
C ALA A 121 14.61 28.33 14.89
N ALA A 122 14.97 27.92 16.11
CA ALA A 122 14.76 28.73 17.29
C ALA A 122 15.38 30.10 17.06
N ARG A 123 14.56 31.16 17.07
CA ARG A 123 15.07 32.53 16.96
C ARG A 123 16.06 32.76 18.10
N PRO A 124 17.26 33.29 17.85
CA PRO A 124 18.18 33.61 18.93
C PRO A 124 17.49 34.58 19.88
N ALA A 125 17.52 34.27 21.18
CA ALA A 125 16.96 35.13 22.21
C ALA A 125 17.59 36.54 22.11
N PRO A 126 16.79 37.61 22.24
CA PRO A 126 17.32 38.97 22.19
C PRO A 126 18.34 39.14 23.31
N LYS A 127 19.56 39.55 22.95
CA LYS A 127 20.58 39.94 23.92
C LYS A 127 20.10 41.22 24.62
N LYS A 128 20.07 41.18 25.96
CA LYS A 128 19.83 42.36 26.80
C LYS A 128 21.00 43.35 26.69
#